data_AF-A0A7Z9PS20-F1
#
_entry.id   AF-A0A7Z9PS20-F1
#
_cell.length_a   1.000
_cell.length_b   1.000
_cell.length_c   1.000
_cell.angle_alpha   90.00
_cell.angle_beta   90.00
_cell.angle_gamma   90.00
#
_symmetry.space_group_name_H-M   'P 1'
#
loop_
_entity.id
_entity.type
_entity.pdbx_description
1 polymer ?
#
loop_
_entity_poly.entity_id
_entity_poly.type
_entity_poly.pdbx_seq_one_letter_code
_entity_poly.pdbx_strand_id
1 'polypeptide(L)'
;MLELESANRTHTWLATALMHGIRTDTANLVNARQEDFVAAAFLSRFMNSNLLGEILGVKRSNRVMEGIEKALSTRRQVNHLTLAGIGYLRRKDRDIIPQVADFLLTEEDVHTVVVYGVVMTDETGESIVGSLRSSKLTLSPDEFLKDALGVDSEGNHYGGGRRNAGGFEIPLGFMSGSYDDEYDQLKWQLVEKKIQQMILGKLGAKDKAT
;
A
#
# COMPACT_ATOMS: atom_id res chain seq x y z
N MET A 1 1.86 -40.12 1.25
CA MET A 1 1.40 -38.97 2.06
C MET A 1 2.52 -38.66 3.04
N LEU A 2 2.86 -37.39 3.27
CA LEU A 2 3.95 -37.02 4.21
C LEU A 2 3.65 -37.57 5.61
N GLU A 3 4.63 -38.14 6.28
CA GLU A 3 4.51 -38.55 7.69
C GLU A 3 4.80 -37.35 8.58
N LEU A 4 3.76 -36.82 9.24
CA LEU A 4 3.87 -35.73 10.19
C LEU A 4 3.44 -36.21 11.57
N GLU A 5 4.09 -35.66 12.60
CA GLU A 5 3.87 -36.02 13.99
C GLU A 5 3.64 -34.74 14.79
N SER A 6 2.52 -34.62 15.51
CA SER A 6 2.20 -33.42 16.29
C SER A 6 3.16 -33.17 17.46
N ALA A 7 3.77 -34.23 17.99
CA ALA A 7 4.78 -34.15 19.04
C ALA A 7 6.12 -33.61 18.55
N ASN A 8 6.40 -33.70 17.24
CA ASN A 8 7.64 -33.20 16.66
C ASN A 8 7.49 -31.72 16.28
N ARG A 9 8.22 -30.85 16.97
CA ARG A 9 8.19 -29.40 16.76
C ARG A 9 8.47 -29.00 15.31
N THR A 10 9.39 -29.67 14.64
CA THR A 10 9.75 -29.38 13.23
C THR A 10 8.59 -29.72 12.29
N HIS A 11 7.89 -30.83 12.53
CA HIS A 11 6.72 -31.23 11.75
C HIS A 11 5.57 -30.23 11.95
N THR A 12 5.34 -29.81 13.18
CA THR A 12 4.34 -28.78 13.51
C THR A 12 4.64 -27.44 12.85
N TRP A 13 5.91 -27.01 12.84
CA TRP A 13 6.35 -25.79 12.13
C TRP A 13 6.18 -25.89 10.63
N LEU A 14 6.61 -27.00 10.03
CA LEU A 14 6.42 -27.26 8.61
C LEU A 14 4.93 -27.22 8.25
N ALA A 15 4.08 -27.90 9.02
CA ALA A 15 2.64 -27.92 8.80
C ALA A 15 2.01 -26.52 8.89
N THR A 16 2.47 -25.72 9.86
CA THR A 16 2.02 -24.33 10.05
C THR A 16 2.45 -23.45 8.88
N ALA A 17 3.70 -23.57 8.43
CA ALA A 17 4.23 -22.80 7.30
C ALA A 17 3.54 -23.16 5.98
N LEU A 18 3.32 -24.46 5.71
CA LEU A 18 2.59 -24.92 4.53
C LEU A 18 1.13 -24.42 4.54
N MET A 19 0.45 -24.50 5.68
CA MET A 19 -0.90 -23.96 5.84
C MET A 19 -0.92 -22.44 5.58
N HIS A 20 0.06 -21.70 6.09
CA HIS A 20 0.20 -20.28 5.81
C HIS A 20 0.38 -20.00 4.31
N GLY A 21 1.25 -20.75 3.63
CA GLY A 21 1.48 -20.64 2.19
C GLY A 21 0.21 -20.86 1.37
N ILE A 22 -0.52 -21.97 1.62
CA ILE A 22 -1.80 -22.25 0.96
C ILE A 22 -2.77 -21.09 1.15
N ARG A 23 -2.93 -20.58 2.38
CA ARG A 23 -3.85 -19.45 2.64
C ARG A 23 -3.41 -18.17 1.92
N THR A 24 -2.14 -17.83 1.92
CA THR A 24 -1.66 -16.59 1.29
C THR A 24 -1.81 -16.65 -0.23
N ASP A 25 -1.44 -17.77 -0.85
CA ASP A 25 -1.51 -17.93 -2.32
C ASP A 25 -2.94 -18.00 -2.84
N THR A 26 -3.87 -18.52 -2.03
CA THR A 26 -5.28 -18.70 -2.41
C THR A 26 -6.20 -17.57 -1.93
N ALA A 27 -5.64 -16.42 -1.53
CA ALA A 27 -6.41 -15.30 -0.97
C ALA A 27 -7.34 -15.74 0.18
N ASN A 28 -6.74 -16.37 1.19
CA ASN A 28 -7.42 -16.91 2.36
C ASN A 28 -8.45 -18.00 2.01
N LEU A 29 -8.09 -18.92 1.10
CA LEU A 29 -8.91 -20.01 0.58
C LEU A 29 -10.10 -19.58 -0.31
N VAL A 30 -10.24 -18.29 -0.63
CA VAL A 30 -11.28 -17.80 -1.55
C VAL A 30 -11.06 -18.34 -2.97
N ASN A 31 -9.81 -18.46 -3.39
CA ASN A 31 -9.42 -18.97 -4.71
C ASN A 31 -8.86 -20.40 -4.66
N ALA A 32 -9.08 -21.13 -3.57
CA ALA A 32 -8.55 -22.48 -3.38
C ALA A 32 -9.23 -23.50 -4.31
N ARG A 33 -8.45 -24.45 -4.82
CA ARG A 33 -8.91 -25.60 -5.59
C ARG A 33 -9.06 -26.83 -4.71
N GLN A 34 -9.57 -27.92 -5.29
CA GLN A 34 -9.79 -29.17 -4.57
C GLN A 34 -8.50 -29.67 -3.89
N GLU A 35 -7.35 -29.56 -4.55
CA GLU A 35 -6.08 -30.02 -4.01
C GLU A 35 -5.67 -29.19 -2.78
N ASP A 36 -5.91 -27.87 -2.81
CA ASP A 36 -5.62 -26.95 -1.71
C ASP A 36 -6.47 -27.30 -0.47
N PHE A 37 -7.76 -27.59 -0.66
CA PHE A 37 -8.63 -28.00 0.44
C PHE A 37 -8.21 -29.34 1.05
N VAL A 38 -7.83 -30.32 0.24
CA VAL A 38 -7.33 -31.62 0.72
C VAL A 38 -6.03 -31.43 1.51
N ALA A 39 -5.09 -30.63 0.99
CA ALA A 39 -3.84 -30.33 1.66
C ALA A 39 -4.09 -29.58 2.98
N ALA A 40 -4.94 -28.55 2.98
CA ALA A 40 -5.31 -27.82 4.18
C ALA A 40 -5.97 -28.74 5.24
N ALA A 41 -6.90 -29.61 4.83
CA ALA A 41 -7.53 -30.58 5.73
C ALA A 41 -6.48 -31.51 6.37
N PHE A 42 -5.53 -32.02 5.59
CA PHE A 42 -4.44 -32.85 6.09
C PHE A 42 -3.56 -32.09 7.10
N LEU A 43 -3.10 -30.88 6.75
CA LEU A 43 -2.21 -30.07 7.58
C LEU A 43 -2.87 -29.56 8.87
N SER A 44 -4.19 -29.35 8.85
CA SER A 44 -4.96 -28.87 10.00
C SER A 44 -4.80 -29.72 11.27
N ARG A 45 -4.46 -31.00 11.11
CA ARG A 45 -4.25 -31.98 12.20
C ARG A 45 -2.91 -31.82 12.91
N PHE A 46 -1.94 -31.16 12.28
CA PHE A 46 -0.54 -31.10 12.74
C PHE A 46 -0.05 -29.67 12.97
N MET A 47 -0.69 -28.68 12.36
CA MET A 47 -0.31 -27.28 12.52
C MET A 47 -0.53 -26.76 13.95
N ASN A 48 0.19 -25.71 14.32
CA ASN A 48 -0.08 -24.95 15.53
C ASN A 48 -0.99 -23.74 15.18
N SER A 49 -2.26 -23.81 15.59
CA SER A 49 -3.25 -22.77 15.32
C SER A 49 -2.94 -21.44 15.99
N ASN A 50 -2.36 -21.46 17.20
CA ASN A 50 -1.96 -20.24 17.91
C ASN A 50 -0.81 -19.54 17.18
N LEU A 51 0.23 -20.30 16.80
CA LEU A 51 1.35 -19.77 16.02
C LEU A 51 0.88 -19.26 14.66
N LEU A 52 -0.01 -19.98 13.96
CA LEU A 52 -0.59 -19.47 12.73
C LEU A 52 -1.37 -18.17 12.97
N GLY A 53 -2.16 -18.10 14.05
CA GLY A 53 -2.88 -16.89 14.45
C GLY A 53 -1.94 -15.71 14.70
N GLU A 54 -0.80 -15.94 15.36
CA GLU A 54 0.23 -14.92 15.57
C GLU A 54 0.88 -14.46 14.26
N ILE A 55 1.19 -15.40 13.35
CA ILE A 55 1.74 -15.09 12.02
C ILE A 55 0.74 -14.28 11.19
N LEU A 56 -0.54 -14.64 11.24
CA LEU A 56 -1.62 -13.95 10.52
C LEU A 56 -1.99 -12.61 11.18
N GLY A 57 -1.70 -12.45 12.46
CA GLY A 57 -1.91 -11.22 13.21
C GLY A 57 -0.93 -10.15 12.75
N VAL A 58 -1.32 -9.35 11.75
CA VAL A 58 -0.51 -8.23 11.25
C VAL A 58 -0.37 -7.17 12.33
N LYS A 59 0.74 -7.21 13.06
CA LYS A 59 1.14 -6.14 13.98
C LYS A 59 1.65 -4.96 13.18
N ARG A 60 1.14 -3.77 13.46
CA ARG A 60 1.62 -2.51 12.91
C ARG A 60 2.54 -1.85 13.92
N SER A 61 3.60 -1.22 13.44
CA SER A 61 4.48 -0.43 14.30
C SER A 61 3.76 0.86 14.73
N ASN A 62 4.18 1.46 15.84
CA ASN A 62 3.66 2.76 16.28
C ASN A 62 3.75 3.81 15.16
N ARG A 63 4.81 3.79 14.35
CA ARG A 63 4.99 4.72 13.22
C ARG A 63 3.93 4.53 12.13
N VAL A 64 3.52 3.29 11.87
CA VAL A 64 2.40 3.01 10.95
C VAL A 64 1.09 3.52 11.54
N MET A 65 0.87 3.36 12.85
CA MET A 65 -0.32 3.89 13.53
C MET A 65 -0.38 5.41 13.48
N GLU A 66 0.73 6.11 13.71
CA GLU A 66 0.85 7.56 13.53
C GLU A 66 0.55 7.98 12.08
N GLY A 67 1.06 7.21 11.10
CA GLY A 67 0.74 7.41 9.69
C GLY A 67 -0.74 7.26 9.37
N ILE A 68 -1.42 6.27 9.98
CA ILE A 68 -2.86 6.05 9.85
C ILE A 68 -3.64 7.21 10.48
N GLU A 69 -3.30 7.60 11.71
CA GLU A 69 -3.93 8.74 12.41
C GLU A 69 -3.85 10.01 11.55
N LYS A 70 -2.66 10.30 11.03
CA LYS A 70 -2.44 11.47 10.16
C LYS A 70 -3.23 11.36 8.86
N ALA A 71 -3.25 10.19 8.23
CA ALA A 71 -4.00 10.01 7.00
C ALA A 71 -5.51 10.15 7.25
N LEU A 72 -6.03 9.65 8.37
CA LEU A 72 -7.43 9.83 8.73
C LEU A 72 -7.80 11.30 8.96
N SER A 73 -6.90 12.11 9.53
CA SER A 73 -7.16 13.54 9.76
C SER A 73 -7.00 14.42 8.51
N THR A 74 -6.15 14.03 7.55
CA THR A 74 -5.88 14.81 6.33
C THR A 74 -6.60 14.28 5.09
N ARG A 75 -7.25 13.11 5.15
CA ARG A 75 -7.85 12.49 3.97
C ARG A 75 -8.93 13.37 3.35
N ARG A 76 -8.93 13.37 2.02
CA ARG A 76 -9.98 13.95 1.20
C ARG A 76 -10.61 12.83 0.38
N GLN A 77 -11.90 12.61 0.59
CA GLN A 77 -12.68 11.67 -0.18
C GLN A 77 -13.44 12.39 -1.30
N VAL A 78 -13.38 11.83 -2.51
CA VAL A 78 -14.15 12.28 -3.67
C VAL A 78 -14.70 11.02 -4.35
N ASN A 79 -16.03 10.86 -4.33
CA ASN A 79 -16.71 9.62 -4.72
C ASN A 79 -16.13 8.43 -3.91
N HIS A 80 -15.66 7.39 -4.60
CA HIS A 80 -15.05 6.19 -4.00
C HIS A 80 -13.51 6.24 -3.95
N LEU A 81 -12.92 7.43 -4.17
CA LEU A 81 -11.47 7.64 -4.07
C LEU A 81 -11.12 8.44 -2.81
N THR A 82 -10.20 7.90 -2.02
CA THR A 82 -9.60 8.56 -0.87
C THR A 82 -8.17 8.96 -1.16
N LEU A 83 -7.83 10.22 -0.94
CA LEU A 83 -6.48 10.77 -1.09
C LEU A 83 -5.99 11.30 0.25
N ALA A 84 -4.83 10.84 0.73
CA ALA A 84 -4.30 11.24 2.03
C ALA A 84 -2.79 11.51 1.99
N GLY A 85 -2.38 12.64 2.59
CA GLY A 85 -0.98 13.01 2.73
C GLY A 85 -0.49 12.75 4.16
N ILE A 86 0.62 12.03 4.32
CA ILE A 86 1.19 11.69 5.64
C ILE A 86 2.44 12.51 6.00
N GLY A 87 2.80 13.49 5.18
CA GLY A 87 3.92 14.42 5.42
C GLY A 87 5.29 13.80 5.19
N TYR A 88 6.27 14.26 5.96
CA TYR A 88 7.67 13.86 5.81
C TYR A 88 7.96 12.51 6.47
N LEU A 89 8.73 11.69 5.76
CA LEU A 89 9.16 10.36 6.16
C LEU A 89 10.66 10.22 5.92
N ARG A 90 11.33 9.47 6.80
CA ARG A 90 12.71 9.05 6.56
C ARG A 90 12.70 7.93 5.51
N ARG A 91 13.80 7.76 4.77
CA ARG A 91 13.95 6.69 3.78
C ARG A 91 13.52 5.31 4.28
N LYS A 92 13.95 4.96 5.50
CA LYS A 92 13.65 3.68 6.15
C LYS A 92 12.17 3.47 6.48
N ASP A 93 11.39 4.55 6.50
CA ASP A 93 9.97 4.56 6.88
C ASP A 93 9.05 4.67 5.65
N ARG A 94 9.59 4.61 4.41
CA ARG A 94 8.81 4.70 3.18
C ARG A 94 7.70 3.65 3.08
N ASP A 95 7.93 2.47 3.66
CA ASP A 95 6.99 1.34 3.63
C ASP A 95 5.74 1.60 4.50
N ILE A 96 5.69 2.71 5.25
CA ILE A 96 4.47 3.19 5.91
C ILE A 96 3.42 3.58 4.88
N ILE A 97 3.80 4.20 3.76
CA ILE A 97 2.87 4.68 2.73
C ILE A 97 1.94 3.57 2.22
N PRO A 98 2.45 2.43 1.70
CA PRO A 98 1.57 1.35 1.24
C PRO A 98 0.75 0.73 2.38
N GLN A 99 1.29 0.63 3.60
CA GLN A 99 0.57 0.06 4.74
C GLN A 99 -0.62 0.93 5.17
N VAL A 100 -0.46 2.26 5.14
CA VAL A 100 -1.55 3.21 5.38
C VAL A 100 -2.58 3.13 4.27
N ALA A 101 -2.15 3.00 3.00
CA ALA A 101 -3.07 2.85 1.87
C ALA A 101 -3.92 1.56 1.98
N ASP A 102 -3.30 0.44 2.36
CA ASP A 102 -3.98 -0.82 2.60
C ASP A 102 -4.98 -0.72 3.76
N PHE A 103 -4.66 0.04 4.82
CA PHE A 103 -5.59 0.29 5.92
C PHE A 103 -6.80 1.12 5.46
N LEU A 104 -6.57 2.25 4.78
CA LEU A 104 -7.67 3.10 4.32
C LEU A 104 -8.57 2.41 3.28
N LEU A 105 -8.06 1.41 2.53
CA LEU A 105 -8.88 0.63 1.60
C LEU A 105 -9.93 -0.23 2.32
N THR A 106 -9.79 -0.42 3.64
CA THR A 106 -10.79 -1.12 4.46
C THR A 106 -11.95 -0.22 4.90
N GLU A 107 -11.87 1.08 4.65
CA GLU A 107 -12.96 2.03 4.89
C GLU A 107 -14.16 1.71 3.98
N GLU A 108 -15.37 1.81 4.53
CA GLU A 108 -16.60 1.58 3.78
C GLU A 108 -16.73 2.59 2.62
N ASP A 109 -17.31 2.14 1.50
CA ASP A 109 -17.49 2.93 0.27
C ASP A 109 -16.20 3.49 -0.38
N VAL A 110 -15.03 3.03 0.06
CA VAL A 110 -13.73 3.35 -0.55
C VAL A 110 -13.30 2.20 -1.46
N HIS A 111 -13.05 2.51 -2.73
CA HIS A 111 -12.60 1.53 -3.72
C HIS A 111 -11.19 1.80 -4.22
N THR A 112 -10.75 3.05 -4.15
CA THR A 112 -9.40 3.47 -4.55
C THR A 112 -8.82 4.36 -3.49
N VAL A 113 -7.58 4.10 -3.10
CA VAL A 113 -6.84 4.90 -2.13
C VAL A 113 -5.52 5.34 -2.75
N VAL A 114 -5.18 6.60 -2.54
CA VAL A 114 -3.85 7.14 -2.83
C VAL A 114 -3.30 7.75 -1.55
N VAL A 115 -2.18 7.22 -1.07
CA VAL A 115 -1.44 7.78 0.07
C VAL A 115 -0.09 8.26 -0.42
N TYR A 116 0.38 9.40 0.07
CA TYR A 116 1.67 9.97 -0.31
C TYR A 116 2.35 10.72 0.82
N GLY A 117 3.66 10.87 0.72
CA GLY A 117 4.50 11.62 1.64
C GLY A 117 5.78 12.08 0.96
N VAL A 118 6.51 12.96 1.63
CA VAL A 118 7.84 13.40 1.18
C VAL A 118 8.87 12.51 1.87
N VAL A 119 9.69 11.81 1.08
CA VAL A 119 10.72 10.90 1.59
C VAL A 119 12.10 11.51 1.36
N MET A 120 12.89 11.57 2.43
CA MET A 120 14.29 12.02 2.38
C MET A 120 15.19 10.91 1.80
N THR A 121 16.09 11.23 0.88
CA THR A 121 17.10 10.31 0.31
C THR A 121 18.51 10.64 0.82
N ASP A 122 19.47 9.75 0.57
CA ASP A 122 20.78 9.77 1.25
C ASP A 122 21.70 10.94 0.83
N GLU A 123 21.46 11.57 -0.32
CA GLU A 123 22.42 12.49 -0.95
C GLU A 123 22.00 13.97 -0.94
N THR A 124 20.89 14.36 -0.29
CA THR A 124 20.19 15.69 -0.27
C THR A 124 18.91 15.78 -1.10
N GLY A 125 18.51 14.71 -1.80
CA GLY A 125 17.25 14.68 -2.54
C GLY A 125 16.05 14.42 -1.64
N GLU A 126 14.96 15.12 -1.90
CA GLU A 126 13.65 14.74 -1.39
C GLU A 126 12.77 14.33 -2.57
N SER A 127 11.92 13.33 -2.36
CA SER A 127 10.99 12.88 -3.40
C SER A 127 9.61 12.65 -2.79
N ILE A 128 8.58 13.02 -3.53
CA ILE A 128 7.21 12.67 -3.19
C ILE A 128 7.04 11.21 -3.58
N VAL A 129 6.85 10.36 -2.59
CA VAL A 129 6.58 8.94 -2.80
C VAL A 129 5.11 8.71 -2.49
N GLY A 130 4.42 7.95 -3.33
CA GLY A 130 3.04 7.59 -3.10
C GLY A 130 2.72 6.16 -3.51
N SER A 131 1.63 5.66 -2.94
CA SER A 131 1.08 4.36 -3.26
C SER A 131 -0.40 4.46 -3.58
N LEU A 132 -0.79 3.79 -4.66
CA LEU A 132 -2.17 3.58 -5.05
C LEU A 132 -2.59 2.15 -4.72
N ARG A 133 -3.78 2.00 -4.16
CA ARG A 133 -4.47 0.73 -3.94
C ARG A 133 -5.88 0.82 -4.49
N SER A 134 -6.35 -0.21 -5.18
CA SER A 134 -7.69 -0.24 -5.76
C SER A 134 -8.31 -1.64 -5.68
N SER A 135 -9.50 -1.75 -5.11
CA SER A 135 -10.33 -2.96 -5.21
C SER A 135 -11.14 -3.01 -6.51
N LYS A 136 -11.23 -1.89 -7.25
CA LYS A 136 -11.95 -1.79 -8.52
C LYS A 136 -11.17 -2.48 -9.64
N LEU A 137 -11.75 -3.56 -10.19
CA LEU A 137 -11.16 -4.33 -11.30
C LEU A 137 -11.04 -3.55 -12.62
N THR A 138 -11.90 -2.56 -12.83
CA THR A 138 -11.94 -1.76 -14.07
C THR A 138 -10.95 -0.60 -14.06
N LEU A 139 -10.30 -0.32 -12.94
CA LEU A 139 -9.29 0.73 -12.82
C LEU A 139 -7.91 0.09 -12.96
N SER A 140 -7.15 0.46 -13.99
CA SER A 140 -5.73 0.13 -14.10
C SER A 140 -4.91 1.14 -13.30
N PRO A 141 -4.25 0.76 -12.18
CA PRO A 141 -3.36 1.64 -11.43
C PRO A 141 -2.23 2.22 -12.29
N ASP A 142 -1.72 1.42 -13.24
CA ASP A 142 -0.62 1.82 -14.12
C ASP A 142 -1.03 2.99 -15.03
N GLU A 143 -2.10 2.79 -15.80
CA GLU A 143 -2.60 3.80 -16.73
C GLU A 143 -3.07 5.05 -15.97
N PHE A 144 -3.74 4.86 -14.83
CA PHE A 144 -4.21 5.97 -14.01
C PHE A 144 -3.06 6.85 -13.52
N LEU A 145 -1.99 6.26 -12.96
CA LEU A 145 -0.86 7.02 -12.45
C LEU A 145 -0.05 7.68 -13.58
N LYS A 146 0.17 6.97 -14.68
CA LYS A 146 0.87 7.52 -15.85
C LYS A 146 0.14 8.71 -16.46
N ASP A 147 -1.19 8.61 -16.59
CA ASP A 147 -2.02 9.69 -17.12
C ASP A 147 -2.11 10.88 -16.14
N ALA A 148 -2.24 10.61 -14.84
CA ALA A 148 -2.38 11.66 -13.82
C ALA A 148 -1.08 12.42 -13.53
N LEU A 149 0.06 11.73 -13.48
CA LEU A 149 1.33 12.29 -13.05
C LEU A 149 2.25 12.66 -14.21
N GLY A 150 2.12 11.99 -15.36
CA GLY A 150 2.92 12.27 -16.55
C GLY A 150 4.32 11.64 -16.51
N VAL A 151 5.28 12.32 -17.15
CA VAL A 151 6.67 11.88 -17.34
C VAL A 151 7.66 12.94 -16.88
N ASP A 152 8.87 12.51 -16.54
CA ASP A 152 10.00 13.38 -16.26
C ASP A 152 10.62 13.98 -17.54
N SER A 153 11.69 14.76 -17.38
CA SER A 153 12.43 15.39 -18.48
C SER A 153 13.08 14.40 -19.44
N GLU A 154 13.30 13.16 -19.01
CA GLU A 154 13.89 12.08 -19.82
C GLU A 154 12.82 11.21 -20.49
N GLY A 155 11.53 11.47 -20.21
CA GLY A 155 10.39 10.72 -20.73
C GLY A 155 10.01 9.50 -19.90
N ASN A 156 10.59 9.30 -18.71
CA ASN A 156 10.20 8.22 -17.81
C ASN A 156 8.96 8.60 -17.03
N HIS A 157 8.02 7.67 -16.88
CA HIS A 157 6.82 7.92 -16.09
C HIS A 157 7.11 8.03 -14.60
N TYR A 158 6.51 9.01 -13.94
CA TYR A 158 6.62 9.18 -12.48
C TYR A 158 5.95 8.07 -11.68
N GLY A 159 4.99 7.35 -12.29
CA GLY A 159 4.24 6.30 -11.63
C GLY A 159 3.95 5.13 -12.55
N GLY A 160 3.59 4.03 -11.92
CA GLY A 160 3.20 2.81 -12.59
C GLY A 160 2.55 1.83 -11.63
N GLY A 161 2.11 0.69 -12.14
CA GLY A 161 1.42 -0.28 -11.32
C GLY A 161 1.13 -1.59 -12.00
N ARG A 162 0.56 -2.52 -11.23
CA ARG A 162 0.08 -3.82 -11.71
C ARG A 162 -1.13 -4.23 -10.87
N ARG A 163 -2.11 -4.85 -11.54
CA ARG A 163 -3.32 -5.40 -10.91
C ARG A 163 -4.07 -4.34 -10.10
N ASN A 164 -4.01 -4.43 -8.77
CA ASN A 164 -4.70 -3.60 -7.78
C ASN A 164 -3.77 -2.60 -7.06
N ALA A 165 -2.49 -2.56 -7.43
CA ALA A 165 -1.49 -1.77 -6.73
C ALA A 165 -0.67 -0.91 -7.71
N GLY A 166 -0.38 0.31 -7.31
CA GLY A 166 0.52 1.22 -8.00
C GLY A 166 1.41 1.99 -7.03
N GLY A 167 2.45 2.60 -7.57
CA GLY A 167 3.36 3.46 -6.85
C GLY A 167 3.87 4.58 -7.76
N PHE A 168 4.27 5.68 -7.16
CA PHE A 168 4.89 6.78 -7.87
C PHE A 168 5.96 7.45 -7.02
N GLU A 169 6.93 8.04 -7.70
CA GLU A 169 8.04 8.79 -7.12
C GLU A 169 8.29 10.03 -7.98
N ILE A 170 8.22 11.21 -7.36
CA ILE A 170 8.41 12.49 -8.04
C ILE A 170 9.50 13.27 -7.28
N PRO A 171 10.69 13.47 -7.87
CA PRO A 171 11.74 14.28 -7.27
C PRO A 171 11.25 15.72 -7.02
N LEU A 172 11.51 16.26 -5.82
CA LEU A 172 11.19 17.66 -5.50
C LEU A 172 12.12 18.65 -6.22
N GLY A 173 13.28 18.18 -6.68
CA GLY A 173 14.23 18.99 -7.44
C GLY A 173 14.71 20.18 -6.61
N PHE A 174 14.59 21.39 -7.16
CA PHE A 174 15.05 22.64 -6.51
C PHE A 174 14.36 22.93 -5.17
N MET A 175 13.20 22.31 -4.90
CA MET A 175 12.48 22.44 -3.64
C MET A 175 13.00 21.50 -2.54
N SER A 176 13.99 20.65 -2.86
CA SER A 176 14.58 19.73 -1.88
C SER A 176 15.36 20.48 -0.82
N GLY A 177 15.39 19.91 0.39
CA GLY A 177 16.14 20.45 1.53
C GLY A 177 15.23 21.09 2.57
N SER A 178 15.70 21.12 3.80
CA SER A 178 15.01 21.72 4.95
C SER A 178 15.81 22.92 5.42
N TYR A 179 15.14 24.06 5.58
CA TYR A 179 15.75 25.32 6.01
C TYR A 179 15.25 25.71 7.40
N ASP A 180 13.93 25.80 7.55
CA ASP A 180 13.23 26.02 8.79
C ASP A 180 11.84 25.34 8.76
N ASP A 181 11.16 25.33 9.91
CA ASP A 181 9.85 24.71 10.06
C ASP A 181 8.77 25.37 9.18
N GLU A 182 8.87 26.68 8.90
CA GLU A 182 7.91 27.41 8.07
C GLU A 182 8.05 27.01 6.60
N TYR A 183 9.28 26.93 6.11
CA TYR A 183 9.62 26.44 4.77
C TYR A 183 9.09 25.03 4.54
N ASP A 184 9.33 24.11 5.49
CA ASP A 184 8.87 22.73 5.36
C ASP A 184 7.35 22.61 5.39
N GLN A 185 6.66 23.46 6.15
CA GLN A 185 5.20 23.54 6.14
C GLN A 185 4.65 24.06 4.80
N LEU A 186 5.22 25.15 4.27
CA LEU A 186 4.83 25.72 2.97
C LEU A 186 5.09 24.74 1.83
N LYS A 187 6.27 24.10 1.83
CA LYS A 187 6.63 23.05 0.88
C LYS A 187 5.63 21.90 0.92
N TRP A 188 5.26 21.42 2.12
CA TRP A 188 4.26 20.37 2.27
C TRP A 188 2.88 20.78 1.74
N GLN A 189 2.40 21.98 2.06
CA GLN A 189 1.13 22.49 1.55
C GLN A 189 1.10 22.56 0.01
N LEU A 190 2.21 22.98 -0.60
CA LEU A 190 2.32 23.04 -2.05
C LEU A 190 2.32 21.63 -2.67
N VAL A 191 3.05 20.68 -2.09
CA VAL A 191 3.05 19.27 -2.48
C VAL A 191 1.63 18.71 -2.42
N GLU A 192 0.95 18.86 -1.28
CA GLU A 192 -0.41 18.39 -1.07
C GLU A 192 -1.36 18.96 -2.12
N LYS A 193 -1.35 20.27 -2.32
CA LYS A 193 -2.20 20.94 -3.31
C LYS A 193 -1.91 20.46 -4.73
N LYS A 194 -0.65 20.28 -5.09
CA LYS A 194 -0.24 19.82 -6.43
C LYS A 194 -0.65 18.37 -6.69
N ILE A 195 -0.40 17.46 -5.75
CA ILE A 195 -0.84 16.05 -5.85
C ILE A 195 -2.36 15.98 -5.95
N GLN A 196 -3.10 16.71 -5.09
CA GLN A 196 -4.56 16.77 -5.16
C GLN A 196 -5.06 17.20 -6.53
N GLN A 197 -4.48 18.25 -7.12
CA GLN A 197 -4.88 18.71 -8.45
C GLN A 197 -4.60 17.67 -9.54
N MET A 198 -3.44 17.01 -9.51
CA MET A 198 -3.08 16.00 -10.52
C MET A 198 -4.00 14.78 -10.46
N ILE A 199 -4.23 14.24 -9.27
CA ILE A 199 -5.04 13.03 -9.07
C ILE A 199 -6.53 13.31 -9.31
N LEU A 200 -7.07 14.38 -8.72
CA LEU A 200 -8.50 14.69 -8.82
C LEU A 200 -8.88 15.28 -10.19
N GLY A 201 -7.96 16.00 -10.84
CA GLY A 201 -8.18 16.54 -12.18
C GLY A 201 -8.50 15.46 -13.21
N LYS A 202 -7.90 14.27 -13.08
CA LYS A 202 -8.20 13.13 -13.97
C LYS A 202 -9.51 12.43 -13.64
N LEU A 203 -9.92 12.39 -12.37
CA LEU A 203 -11.23 11.85 -12.00
C LEU A 203 -12.36 12.68 -12.62
N GLY A 204 -12.30 14.00 -12.49
CA GLY A 204 -13.31 14.91 -13.04
C GLY A 204 -13.35 14.95 -14.57
N ALA A 205 -12.27 14.57 -15.24
CA ALA A 205 -12.23 14.43 -16.70
C ALA A 205 -12.89 13.13 -17.19
N LYS A 206 -12.78 12.03 -16.42
CA LYS A 206 -13.40 10.74 -16.76
C LYS A 206 -14.91 10.72 -16.50
N ASP A 207 -15.38 11.38 -15.44
CA ASP A 207 -16.82 11.46 -15.13
C ASP A 207 -17.63 12.29 -16.14
N LYS A 208 -16.97 13.15 -16.94
CA LYS A 208 -17.61 13.92 -18.03
C LYS A 208 -17.60 13.22 -19.39
N ALA A 209 -16.84 12.15 -19.53
CA ALA A 209 -16.67 11.41 -20.79
C ALA A 209 -17.56 10.15 -20.87
N THR A 210 -18.45 9.97 -19.90
CA THR A 210 -19.47 8.90 -19.84
C THR A 210 -20.86 9.53 -19.82
#